data_AF-A0A093XW34-F1
#
_entry.id   AF-A0A093XW34-F1
#
_cell.length_a   1.000
_cell.length_b   1.000
_cell.length_c   1.000
_cell.angle_alpha   90.00
_cell.angle_beta   90.00
_cell.angle_gamma   90.00
#
_symmetry.space_group_name_H-M   'P 1'
#
loop_
_entity.id
_entity.type
_entity.pdbx_description
1 polymer ?
#
loop_
_entity_poly.entity_id
_entity_poly.type
_entity_poly.pdbx_seq_one_letter_code
_entity_poly.pdbx_strand_id
1 'polypeptide(L)'
;MATASQSAAPRLHFVVSTDVEKQTPELHKFIRSHCMIGKNRGKTLPHRKKKPKGTLDDASLLSESVEGSSTTATTATTSHHALLATVPRKLGSELSAIQFASAVEPEVVEVVLRFSFIAKKLLFALEPCIFFERRAEAWIAPLAFDPAYLHSMIFSSQYYFDAVLPRSSSLINQRSLPHYLETVKLLRERLAHGSDSAKLSFTTMAAVMSLAAHALWTGNHAFARYHVEGLRRIVNLRGGVDTFKVHPKLLMEIFRCDIGIALESGSRCSFFSSPSANEPYPAFPDLKPLLELQGPATAPSPYQLGLFVDDVADELSRIWEIMSQFCSLINFVADSEQRISEVTLLEAVSSIMYRLIGMKFDAGTNNEAIRLGLLAFSCSVFLQWQRLGLSFPPLVSAFRDCLATIDSLQMPPRIALWLFTVGEILLFDTRDDWWLKPALLVKMSECEIRSWSEMRHLLKSNLWIDLIHDSPGQLMFNSTVIYLDSPTHSDSIVAIGAAKVV
;
A
#
# COMPACT_ATOMS: atom_id res chain seq x y z
N MET A 1 13.08 75.10 -5.17
CA MET A 1 13.63 74.38 -4.00
C MET A 1 12.47 73.75 -3.26
N ALA A 2 12.31 72.44 -3.40
CA ALA A 2 11.31 71.65 -2.68
C ALA A 2 12.02 70.87 -1.58
N THR A 3 11.49 70.89 -0.35
CA THR A 3 11.92 70.03 0.75
C THR A 3 10.82 69.03 1.07
N ALA A 4 11.19 67.75 1.01
CA ALA A 4 10.35 66.57 1.15
C ALA A 4 9.93 66.32 2.61
N SER A 5 8.69 65.86 2.83
CA SER A 5 8.30 65.19 4.08
C SER A 5 8.39 63.67 3.90
N GLN A 6 9.30 63.04 4.64
CA GLN A 6 9.44 61.59 4.73
C GLN A 6 8.21 60.98 5.44
N SER A 7 7.59 59.95 4.83
CA SER A 7 6.58 59.13 5.51
C SER A 7 7.25 58.08 6.39
N ALA A 8 6.88 58.05 7.67
CA ALA A 8 7.41 57.11 8.64
C ALA A 8 6.83 55.70 8.45
N ALA A 9 7.69 54.67 8.51
CA ALA A 9 7.32 53.26 8.44
C ALA A 9 6.49 52.81 9.68
N PRO A 10 5.62 51.78 9.55
CA PRO A 10 4.79 51.30 10.65
C PRO A 10 5.64 50.61 11.73
N ARG A 11 5.67 51.19 12.95
CA ARG A 11 6.30 50.57 14.12
C ARG A 11 5.44 49.40 14.63
N LEU A 12 6.01 48.20 14.64
CA LEU A 12 5.42 47.02 15.30
C LEU A 12 5.47 47.20 16.83
N HIS A 13 4.34 47.03 17.51
CA HIS A 13 4.24 47.04 18.97
C HIS A 13 4.11 45.62 19.51
N PHE A 14 5.05 45.20 20.36
CA PHE A 14 5.01 43.89 21.03
C PHE A 14 4.40 44.04 22.43
N VAL A 15 3.47 43.14 22.75
CA VAL A 15 2.89 43.01 24.10
C VAL A 15 3.50 41.76 24.73
N VAL A 16 4.26 41.94 25.81
CA VAL A 16 4.85 40.84 26.57
C VAL A 16 3.93 40.54 27.75
N SER A 17 3.38 39.32 27.81
CA SER A 17 2.50 38.86 28.88
C SER A 17 3.24 37.77 29.66
N THR A 18 3.87 38.12 30.77
CA THR A 18 4.75 37.19 31.51
C THR A 18 4.19 36.63 32.81
N ASP A 19 2.93 36.84 33.19
CA ASP A 19 2.36 36.13 34.36
C ASP A 19 0.83 35.96 34.32
N VAL A 20 0.34 35.01 35.13
CA VAL A 20 -1.02 34.42 35.18
C VAL A 20 -2.11 35.38 35.69
N GLU A 21 -1.82 36.68 35.84
CA GLU A 21 -2.82 37.67 36.27
C GLU A 21 -3.72 38.16 35.10
N LYS A 22 -5.00 38.40 35.40
CA LYS A 22 -5.98 38.88 34.41
C LYS A 22 -5.55 40.23 33.84
N GLN A 23 -5.40 40.28 32.52
CA GLN A 23 -5.03 41.46 31.75
C GLN A 23 -5.91 42.68 32.07
N THR A 24 -5.29 43.86 32.16
CA THR A 24 -5.99 45.10 32.51
C THR A 24 -6.98 45.53 31.40
N PRO A 25 -8.11 46.16 31.75
CA PRO A 25 -9.10 46.66 30.79
C PRO A 25 -8.50 47.62 29.74
N GLU A 26 -7.46 48.35 30.13
CA GLU A 26 -6.73 49.29 29.27
C GLU A 26 -5.91 48.56 28.20
N LEU A 27 -5.26 47.45 28.54
CA LEU A 27 -4.54 46.61 27.58
C LEU A 27 -5.52 45.98 26.58
N HIS A 28 -6.68 45.51 27.05
CA HIS A 28 -7.74 45.02 26.18
C HIS A 28 -8.25 46.09 25.22
N LYS A 29 -8.39 47.34 25.68
CA LYS A 29 -8.79 48.47 24.84
C LYS A 29 -7.71 48.83 23.82
N PHE A 30 -6.43 48.79 24.22
CA PHE A 30 -5.30 49.01 23.32
C PHE A 30 -5.25 47.96 22.21
N ILE A 31 -5.29 46.66 22.56
CA ILE A 31 -5.30 45.56 21.59
C ILE A 31 -6.48 45.70 20.63
N ARG A 32 -7.70 45.93 21.15
CA ARG A 32 -8.90 46.13 20.31
C ARG A 32 -8.76 47.31 19.38
N SER A 33 -8.22 48.43 19.86
CA SER A 33 -8.00 49.60 19.00
C SER A 33 -7.03 49.27 17.87
N HIS A 34 -5.93 48.58 18.19
CA HIS A 34 -4.88 48.25 17.23
C HIS A 34 -5.32 47.21 16.20
N CYS A 35 -6.10 46.20 16.60
CA CYS A 35 -6.70 45.22 15.67
C CYS A 35 -7.77 45.81 14.75
N MET A 36 -8.35 46.95 15.12
CA MET A 36 -9.40 47.62 14.34
C MET A 36 -8.88 48.79 13.49
N ILE A 37 -7.59 49.13 13.60
CA ILE A 37 -6.92 50.07 12.68
C ILE A 37 -7.03 49.51 11.26
N GLY A 38 -7.58 50.30 10.33
CA GLY A 38 -7.83 49.89 8.94
C GLY A 38 -9.16 49.16 8.71
N LYS A 39 -9.64 48.32 9.65
CA LYS A 39 -10.92 47.59 9.51
C LYS A 39 -12.18 48.47 9.63
N ASN A 40 -12.06 49.63 10.27
CA ASN A 40 -13.16 50.59 10.44
C ASN A 40 -13.12 51.76 9.45
N ARG A 41 -12.14 51.83 8.53
CA ARG A 41 -12.15 52.85 7.47
C ARG A 41 -13.34 52.60 6.55
N GLY A 42 -14.25 53.57 6.45
CA GLY A 42 -15.42 53.53 5.58
C GLY A 42 -16.70 52.95 6.20
N LYS A 43 -16.70 52.52 7.46
CA LYS A 43 -17.91 52.06 8.15
C LYS A 43 -18.53 53.19 8.96
N THR A 44 -19.64 53.74 8.49
CA THR A 44 -20.49 54.68 9.25
C THR A 44 -21.25 53.91 10.34
N LEU A 45 -21.16 54.40 11.58
CA LEU A 45 -21.95 53.87 12.69
C LEU A 45 -23.45 54.05 12.38
N PRO A 46 -24.27 52.99 12.46
CA PRO A 46 -25.70 53.14 12.25
C PRO A 46 -26.31 53.98 13.38
N HIS A 47 -27.09 54.98 12.99
CA HIS A 47 -27.81 55.88 13.88
C HIS A 47 -28.77 55.06 14.77
N ARG A 48 -28.63 55.19 16.10
CA ARG A 48 -29.53 54.59 17.09
C ARG A 48 -30.95 55.11 16.88
N LYS A 49 -31.81 54.37 16.16
CA LYS A 49 -33.24 54.69 16.00
C LYS A 49 -34.04 54.00 17.11
N LYS A 50 -34.74 54.82 17.89
CA LYS A 50 -35.76 54.43 18.87
C LYS A 50 -36.83 53.58 18.17
N LYS A 51 -37.24 52.47 18.77
CA LYS A 51 -38.41 51.68 18.36
C LYS A 51 -39.68 52.53 18.41
N PRO A 52 -40.55 52.44 17.39
CA PRO A 52 -41.99 52.55 17.57
C PRO A 52 -42.71 51.24 17.20
N LYS A 53 -43.88 51.09 17.83
CA LYS A 53 -44.86 49.98 17.81
C LYS A 53 -45.70 49.94 16.52
N GLY A 54 -46.15 48.73 16.14
CA GLY A 54 -47.29 48.45 15.23
C GLY A 54 -47.04 48.87 13.78
N THR A 55 -47.58 48.27 12.73
CA THR A 55 -48.80 47.44 12.53
C THR A 55 -48.61 46.60 11.26
N LEU A 56 -49.54 45.67 11.05
CA LEU A 56 -49.67 44.67 9.97
C LEU A 56 -49.72 45.19 8.51
N ASP A 57 -49.63 44.21 7.61
CA ASP A 57 -49.92 44.16 6.16
C ASP A 57 -48.78 44.65 5.23
N ASP A 58 -48.38 43.95 4.17
CA ASP A 58 -49.09 43.02 3.30
C ASP A 58 -48.10 42.02 2.66
N ALA A 59 -48.54 40.78 2.46
CA ALA A 59 -47.79 39.73 1.80
C ALA A 59 -48.46 39.41 0.46
N SER A 60 -47.70 39.48 -0.63
CA SER A 60 -48.10 38.88 -1.91
C SER A 60 -47.20 37.70 -2.29
N LEU A 61 -47.83 36.53 -2.21
CA LEU A 61 -47.79 35.44 -3.19
C LEU A 61 -46.49 34.63 -3.30
N LEU A 62 -46.55 33.35 -2.91
CA LEU A 62 -46.61 32.22 -3.85
C LEU A 62 -47.12 30.97 -3.12
N SER A 63 -48.20 30.40 -3.67
CA SER A 63 -48.71 29.03 -3.50
C SER A 63 -47.64 28.02 -3.99
N GLU A 64 -47.64 26.72 -3.66
CA GLU A 64 -48.75 25.77 -3.53
C GLU A 64 -48.22 24.44 -2.92
N SER A 65 -49.05 23.83 -2.05
CA SER A 65 -49.32 22.39 -1.80
C SER A 65 -48.14 21.37 -1.65
N VAL A 66 -48.13 20.41 -0.70
CA VAL A 66 -49.15 19.39 -0.39
C VAL A 66 -49.01 18.85 1.05
N GLU A 67 -50.14 18.89 1.76
CA GLU A 67 -50.77 18.01 2.77
C GLU A 67 -50.00 17.01 3.68
N GLY A 68 -50.35 17.04 4.98
CA GLY A 68 -50.01 15.99 5.96
C GLY A 68 -50.43 16.26 7.42
N SER A 69 -51.71 16.61 7.65
CA SER A 69 -52.56 16.51 8.87
C SER A 69 -51.99 16.27 10.30
N SER A 70 -52.33 17.22 11.21
CA SER A 70 -52.89 17.08 12.59
C SER A 70 -52.08 16.38 13.70
N THR A 71 -51.97 16.80 14.98
CA THR A 71 -52.64 17.80 15.84
C THR A 71 -51.90 17.87 17.19
N THR A 72 -51.76 19.08 17.77
CA THR A 72 -51.74 19.47 19.21
C THR A 72 -50.83 18.76 20.22
N ALA A 73 -49.81 19.46 20.77
CA ALA A 73 -49.79 20.11 22.11
C ALA A 73 -49.49 19.11 23.25
N THR A 74 -48.60 19.28 24.24
CA THR A 74 -47.94 20.41 24.90
C THR A 74 -46.85 19.78 25.78
N THR A 75 -45.64 20.37 25.89
CA THR A 75 -44.99 20.71 27.17
C THR A 75 -43.58 21.21 26.92
N ALA A 76 -43.32 22.39 27.45
CA ALA A 76 -42.02 23.04 27.46
C ALA A 76 -41.06 22.30 28.40
N THR A 77 -39.91 21.90 27.88
CA THR A 77 -38.71 21.66 28.69
C THR A 77 -37.55 22.39 28.02
N THR A 78 -37.04 23.38 28.75
CA THR A 78 -35.80 24.12 28.56
C THR A 78 -34.70 23.29 27.91
N SER A 79 -34.50 23.44 26.60
CA SER A 79 -33.30 22.96 25.93
C SER A 79 -32.27 24.08 25.93
N HIS A 80 -31.11 23.78 26.53
CA HIS A 80 -29.91 24.56 26.32
C HIS A 80 -29.69 24.69 24.82
N HIS A 81 -29.81 25.89 24.27
CA HIS A 81 -29.28 26.18 22.93
C HIS A 81 -27.76 26.04 23.01
N ALA A 82 -27.27 24.80 22.89
CA ALA A 82 -25.96 24.57 22.34
C ALA A 82 -25.96 25.33 21.01
N LEU A 83 -25.14 26.38 20.92
CA LEU A 83 -24.82 26.99 19.64
C LEU A 83 -24.25 25.85 18.80
N LEU A 84 -25.09 25.24 17.98
CA LEU A 84 -24.68 24.37 16.91
C LEU A 84 -23.81 25.25 16.03
N ALA A 85 -22.50 25.17 16.24
CA ALA A 85 -21.52 25.70 15.34
C ALA A 85 -21.76 24.96 14.02
N THR A 86 -22.58 25.54 13.17
CA THR A 86 -22.80 25.07 11.82
C THR A 86 -21.49 25.28 11.10
N VAL A 87 -20.74 24.19 10.93
CA VAL A 87 -19.58 24.17 10.04
C VAL A 87 -20.06 24.71 8.70
N PRO A 88 -19.52 25.83 8.19
CA PRO A 88 -19.91 26.35 6.90
C PRO A 88 -19.78 25.25 5.84
N ARG A 89 -20.70 25.22 4.87
CA ARG A 89 -20.55 24.29 3.73
C ARG A 89 -19.17 24.51 3.10
N LYS A 90 -18.44 23.40 2.89
CA LYS A 90 -17.11 23.40 2.28
C LYS A 90 -17.14 24.22 1.00
N LEU A 91 -16.46 25.37 1.00
CA LEU A 91 -16.43 26.31 -0.11
C LEU A 91 -15.21 25.97 -0.99
N GLY A 92 -15.44 25.24 -2.08
CA GLY A 92 -14.38 24.79 -3.00
C GLY A 92 -13.68 23.49 -2.57
N SER A 93 -12.86 22.95 -3.47
CA SER A 93 -12.01 21.79 -3.17
C SER A 93 -10.88 22.20 -2.22
N GLU A 94 -10.45 21.29 -1.34
CA GLU A 94 -9.25 21.51 -0.50
C GLU A 94 -7.99 21.74 -1.35
N LEU A 95 -8.03 21.33 -2.63
CA LEU A 95 -6.96 21.49 -3.60
C LEU A 95 -7.04 22.79 -4.40
N SER A 96 -8.11 23.57 -4.26
CA SER A 96 -8.26 24.84 -5.00
C SER A 96 -7.21 25.90 -4.64
N ALA A 97 -6.48 25.71 -3.53
CA ALA A 97 -5.37 26.58 -3.12
C ALA A 97 -4.00 26.16 -3.69
N ILE A 98 -3.91 24.99 -4.35
CA ILE A 98 -2.66 24.46 -4.91
C ILE A 98 -2.58 24.84 -6.39
N GLN A 99 -1.48 25.47 -6.78
CA GLN A 99 -1.16 25.65 -8.20
C GLN A 99 -0.46 24.39 -8.71
N PHE A 100 -1.09 23.71 -9.67
CA PHE A 100 -0.54 22.49 -10.28
C PHE A 100 0.42 22.80 -11.43
N ALA A 101 1.28 21.81 -11.73
CA ALA A 101 2.32 21.94 -12.77
C ALA A 101 1.76 22.14 -14.19
N SER A 102 0.52 21.71 -14.42
CA SER A 102 -0.24 21.89 -15.65
C SER A 102 -1.63 22.44 -15.34
N ALA A 103 -2.29 23.02 -16.34
CA ALA A 103 -3.69 23.42 -16.26
C ALA A 103 -4.59 22.18 -16.16
N VAL A 104 -4.85 21.73 -14.93
CA VAL A 104 -5.69 20.57 -14.60
C VAL A 104 -6.70 20.99 -13.54
N GLU A 105 -7.95 20.55 -13.68
CA GLU A 105 -9.00 20.78 -12.69
C GLU A 105 -8.65 20.12 -11.34
N PRO A 106 -8.80 20.82 -10.20
CA PRO A 106 -8.48 20.24 -8.89
C PRO A 106 -9.21 18.93 -8.58
N GLU A 107 -10.45 18.75 -9.08
CA GLU A 107 -11.19 17.48 -8.95
C GLU A 107 -10.45 16.30 -9.58
N VAL A 108 -9.74 16.53 -10.69
CA VAL A 108 -8.96 15.49 -11.37
C VAL A 108 -7.74 15.07 -10.55
N VAL A 109 -7.21 15.94 -9.69
CA VAL A 109 -6.08 15.60 -8.81
C VAL A 109 -6.55 14.93 -7.52
N GLU A 110 -7.79 15.12 -7.10
CA GLU A 110 -8.36 14.45 -5.92
C GLU A 110 -8.30 12.91 -6.05
N VAL A 111 -8.44 12.38 -7.27
CA VAL A 111 -8.28 10.94 -7.56
C VAL A 111 -6.89 10.42 -7.19
N VAL A 112 -5.84 11.25 -7.35
CA VAL A 112 -4.45 10.91 -7.02
C VAL A 112 -4.28 10.75 -5.52
N LEU A 113 -4.85 11.67 -4.74
CA LEU A 113 -4.79 11.61 -3.28
C LEU A 113 -5.57 10.42 -2.73
N ARG A 114 -6.75 10.16 -3.30
CA ARG A 114 -7.57 8.99 -2.94
C ARG A 114 -6.85 7.69 -3.26
N PHE A 115 -6.29 7.57 -4.47
CA PHE A 115 -5.50 6.40 -4.86
C PHE A 115 -4.28 6.23 -3.94
N SER A 116 -3.54 7.30 -3.67
CA SER A 116 -2.35 7.24 -2.80
C SER A 116 -2.67 6.77 -1.39
N PHE A 117 -3.80 7.19 -0.82
CA PHE A 117 -4.27 6.72 0.47
C PHE A 117 -4.61 5.22 0.46
N ILE A 118 -5.27 4.75 -0.59
CA ILE A 118 -5.63 3.34 -0.76
C ILE A 118 -4.37 2.50 -1.02
N ALA A 119 -3.53 2.91 -1.96
CA ALA A 119 -2.29 2.25 -2.35
C ALA A 119 -1.37 2.07 -1.14
N LYS A 120 -1.26 3.06 -0.25
CA LYS A 120 -0.51 2.90 1.01
C LYS A 120 -1.00 1.71 1.83
N LYS A 121 -2.32 1.54 1.99
CA LYS A 121 -2.91 0.44 2.77
C LYS A 121 -2.83 -0.90 2.05
N LEU A 122 -2.98 -0.91 0.73
CA LEU A 122 -2.99 -2.14 -0.07
C LEU A 122 -1.59 -2.68 -0.33
N LEU A 123 -0.60 -1.82 -0.62
CA LEU A 123 0.74 -2.22 -1.07
C LEU A 123 1.74 -2.44 0.07
N PHE A 124 1.41 -2.00 1.29
CA PHE A 124 2.31 -2.08 2.44
C PHE A 124 1.61 -2.76 3.62
N ALA A 125 1.44 -4.09 3.54
CA ALA A 125 0.85 -4.87 4.63
C ALA A 125 1.64 -4.73 5.94
N LEU A 126 2.95 -4.52 5.86
CA LEU A 126 3.82 -4.31 7.01
C LEU A 126 3.87 -2.85 7.51
N GLU A 127 3.08 -1.91 6.95
CA GLU A 127 3.15 -0.49 7.34
C GLU A 127 3.14 -0.22 8.85
N PRO A 128 2.37 -0.94 9.69
CA PRO A 128 2.41 -0.74 11.14
C PRO A 128 3.78 -1.02 11.77
N CYS A 129 4.56 -1.95 11.18
CA CYS A 129 5.84 -2.45 11.67
C CYS A 129 7.06 -1.71 11.06
N ILE A 130 6.86 -0.79 10.12
CA ILE A 130 7.94 -0.11 9.40
C ILE A 130 7.91 1.38 9.71
N PHE A 131 9.05 1.94 10.07
CA PHE A 131 9.21 3.37 10.25
C PHE A 131 9.39 4.04 8.89
N PHE A 132 8.26 4.40 8.27
CA PHE A 132 8.30 5.26 7.08
C PHE A 132 8.53 6.71 7.48
N GLU A 133 9.61 7.32 7.00
CA GLU A 133 9.86 8.73 7.25
C GLU A 133 8.75 9.56 6.59
N ARG A 134 7.88 10.20 7.39
CA ARG A 134 6.69 10.89 6.89
C ARG A 134 7.05 12.22 6.27
N ARG A 135 7.53 12.20 5.02
CA ARG A 135 7.63 13.39 4.16
C ARG A 135 6.57 13.33 3.09
N ALA A 136 5.31 13.61 3.46
CA ALA A 136 4.22 13.72 2.49
C ALA A 136 4.56 14.74 1.37
N GLU A 137 5.33 15.77 1.72
CA GLU A 137 5.91 16.75 0.81
C GLU A 137 6.67 16.11 -0.36
N ALA A 138 7.40 15.01 -0.14
CA ALA A 138 8.29 14.44 -1.16
C ALA A 138 7.54 13.90 -2.39
N TRP A 139 6.28 13.48 -2.26
CA TRP A 139 5.46 12.98 -3.37
C TRP A 139 4.31 13.91 -3.75
N ILE A 140 3.82 14.75 -2.82
CA ILE A 140 2.77 15.74 -3.12
C ILE A 140 3.37 16.96 -3.82
N ALA A 141 4.50 17.49 -3.34
CA ALA A 141 5.06 18.73 -3.89
C ALA A 141 5.34 18.65 -5.41
N PRO A 142 5.82 17.53 -5.97
CA PRO A 142 6.01 17.39 -7.42
C PRO A 142 4.75 17.57 -8.27
N LEU A 143 3.54 17.37 -7.72
CA LEU A 143 2.29 17.66 -8.43
C LEU A 143 2.17 19.15 -8.80
N ALA A 144 2.83 20.03 -8.04
CA ALA A 144 2.81 21.48 -8.26
C ALA A 144 3.83 21.98 -9.29
N PHE A 145 4.91 21.24 -9.55
CA PHE A 145 6.02 21.75 -10.39
C PHE A 145 6.54 20.80 -11.47
N ASP A 146 6.17 19.51 -11.47
CA ASP A 146 6.58 18.55 -12.49
C ASP A 146 5.38 18.05 -13.32
N PRO A 147 5.20 18.53 -14.56
CA PRO A 147 4.08 18.14 -15.42
C PRO A 147 4.04 16.64 -15.74
N ALA A 148 5.18 16.01 -16.04
CA ALA A 148 5.20 14.59 -16.39
C ALA A 148 4.79 13.73 -15.20
N TYR A 149 5.27 14.09 -14.00
CA TYR A 149 4.85 13.45 -12.76
C TYR A 149 3.35 13.62 -12.53
N LEU A 150 2.84 14.85 -12.59
CA LEU A 150 1.42 15.15 -12.39
C LEU A 150 0.52 14.33 -13.31
N HIS A 151 0.76 14.39 -14.62
CA HIS A 151 -0.01 13.62 -15.59
C HIS A 151 0.12 12.11 -15.36
N SER A 152 1.32 11.64 -14.97
CA SER A 152 1.55 10.21 -14.69
C SER A 152 0.75 9.70 -13.50
N MET A 153 0.65 10.51 -12.45
CA MET A 153 -0.10 10.18 -11.24
C MET A 153 -1.60 10.22 -11.52
N ILE A 154 -2.08 11.18 -12.32
CA ILE A 154 -3.49 11.26 -12.70
C ILE A 154 -3.91 10.03 -13.49
N PHE A 155 -3.23 9.71 -14.59
CA PHE A 155 -3.69 8.63 -15.45
C PHE A 155 -3.64 7.28 -14.74
N SER A 156 -2.58 7.00 -13.97
CA SER A 156 -2.44 5.74 -13.24
C SER A 156 -3.53 5.58 -12.18
N SER A 157 -3.84 6.66 -11.44
CA SER A 157 -4.89 6.67 -10.43
C SER A 157 -6.28 6.51 -11.03
N GLN A 158 -6.59 7.22 -12.12
CA GLN A 158 -7.86 7.07 -12.84
C GLN A 158 -8.02 5.66 -13.41
N TYR A 159 -6.96 5.15 -14.05
CA TYR A 159 -6.96 3.81 -14.61
C TYR A 159 -7.23 2.74 -13.55
N TYR A 160 -6.66 2.90 -12.34
CA TYR A 160 -6.96 2.02 -11.22
C TYR A 160 -8.46 2.01 -10.87
N PHE A 161 -9.10 3.18 -10.71
CA PHE A 161 -10.51 3.23 -10.29
C PHE A 161 -11.50 2.78 -11.36
N ASP A 162 -11.22 3.05 -12.62
CA ASP A 162 -12.21 2.77 -13.66
C ASP A 162 -12.03 1.35 -14.26
N ALA A 163 -10.81 0.80 -14.29
CA ALA A 163 -10.52 -0.50 -14.92
C ALA A 163 -10.12 -1.58 -13.92
N VAL A 164 -9.14 -1.30 -13.05
CA VAL A 164 -8.55 -2.30 -12.16
C VAL A 164 -9.51 -2.68 -11.03
N LEU A 165 -10.02 -1.68 -10.30
CA LEU A 165 -10.91 -1.89 -9.15
C LEU A 165 -12.23 -2.58 -9.54
N PRO A 166 -12.93 -2.18 -10.62
CA PRO A 166 -14.18 -2.82 -11.02
C PRO A 166 -13.96 -4.15 -11.77
N ARG A 167 -12.71 -4.53 -12.07
CA ARG A 167 -12.34 -5.66 -12.95
C ARG A 167 -13.06 -5.61 -14.30
N SER A 168 -13.23 -4.41 -14.84
CA SER A 168 -13.97 -4.17 -16.06
C SER A 168 -13.04 -3.64 -17.15
N SER A 169 -13.02 -4.32 -18.30
CA SER A 169 -12.33 -3.86 -19.50
C SER A 169 -13.18 -2.90 -20.35
N SER A 170 -14.35 -2.49 -19.85
CA SER A 170 -15.30 -1.67 -20.58
C SER A 170 -14.83 -0.22 -20.71
N LEU A 171 -14.59 0.18 -21.96
CA LEU A 171 -14.22 1.51 -22.44
C LEU A 171 -12.89 2.00 -21.88
N ILE A 172 -11.86 1.97 -22.73
CA ILE A 172 -10.63 2.76 -22.58
C ILE A 172 -11.01 4.10 -21.95
N ASN A 173 -10.52 4.38 -20.74
CA ASN A 173 -10.84 5.60 -20.02
C ASN A 173 -10.52 6.81 -20.88
N GLN A 174 -11.56 7.39 -21.49
CA GLN A 174 -11.45 8.67 -22.19
C GLN A 174 -10.83 9.75 -21.30
N ARG A 175 -10.93 9.59 -19.97
CA ARG A 175 -10.36 10.47 -18.96
C ARG A 175 -8.86 10.23 -18.74
N SER A 176 -8.39 8.99 -18.68
CA SER A 176 -6.98 8.70 -18.40
C SER A 176 -6.10 8.80 -19.64
N LEU A 177 -6.66 8.52 -20.84
CA LEU A 177 -5.90 8.50 -22.09
C LEU A 177 -5.20 9.84 -22.40
N PRO A 178 -5.84 11.02 -22.29
CA PRO A 178 -5.16 12.30 -22.48
C PRO A 178 -3.96 12.49 -21.55
N HIS A 179 -4.09 12.11 -20.27
CA HIS A 179 -3.00 12.22 -19.30
C HIS A 179 -1.89 11.18 -19.55
N TYR A 180 -2.24 9.98 -20.03
CA TYR A 180 -1.26 8.99 -20.48
C TYR A 180 -0.45 9.52 -21.68
N LEU A 181 -1.12 10.03 -22.71
CA LEU A 181 -0.46 10.58 -23.90
C LEU A 181 0.43 11.77 -23.56
N GLU A 182 -0.05 12.68 -22.70
CA GLU A 182 0.74 13.83 -22.27
C GLU A 182 1.95 13.39 -21.43
N THR A 183 1.82 12.36 -20.58
CA THR A 183 2.95 11.77 -19.85
C THR A 183 4.03 11.28 -20.81
N VAL A 184 3.64 10.51 -21.84
CA VAL A 184 4.58 9.96 -22.83
C VAL A 184 5.27 11.10 -23.60
N LYS A 185 4.52 12.11 -24.03
CA LYS A 185 5.05 13.29 -24.73
C LYS A 185 6.08 14.03 -23.87
N LEU A 186 5.70 14.42 -22.65
CA LEU A 186 6.57 15.15 -21.73
C LEU A 186 7.82 14.36 -21.34
N LEU A 187 7.69 13.04 -21.15
CA LEU A 187 8.85 12.18 -20.88
C LEU A 187 9.79 12.10 -22.09
N ARG A 188 9.27 11.96 -23.31
CA ARG A 188 10.10 11.95 -24.52
C ARG A 188 10.87 13.26 -24.68
N GLU A 189 10.19 14.39 -24.52
CA GLU A 189 10.81 15.72 -24.57
C GLU A 189 11.90 15.86 -23.50
N ARG A 190 11.62 15.44 -22.26
CA ARG A 190 12.59 15.46 -21.16
C ARG A 190 13.80 14.58 -21.43
N LEU A 191 13.61 13.37 -21.94
CA LEU A 191 14.70 12.43 -22.22
C LEU A 191 15.54 12.87 -23.44
N ALA A 192 14.93 13.55 -24.42
CA ALA A 192 15.65 14.06 -25.58
C ALA A 192 16.41 15.37 -25.28
N HIS A 193 15.78 16.31 -24.57
CA HIS A 193 16.25 17.70 -24.48
C HIS A 193 16.48 18.22 -23.06
N GLY A 194 16.09 17.47 -22.01
CA GLY A 194 16.23 17.89 -20.62
C GLY A 194 17.68 17.90 -20.11
N SER A 195 17.89 18.55 -18.96
CA SER A 195 19.15 18.42 -18.21
C SER A 195 19.31 17.00 -17.66
N ASP A 196 20.54 16.59 -17.38
CA ASP A 196 20.80 15.28 -16.76
C ASP A 196 20.10 15.16 -15.39
N SER A 197 20.03 16.25 -14.62
CA SER A 197 19.28 16.29 -13.36
C SER A 197 17.79 15.98 -13.54
N ALA A 198 17.17 16.48 -14.62
CA ALA A 198 15.77 16.21 -14.92
C ALA A 198 15.57 14.79 -15.46
N LYS A 199 16.46 14.31 -16.34
CA LYS A 199 16.43 12.94 -16.88
C LYS A 199 16.57 11.89 -15.79
N LEU A 200 17.41 12.15 -14.79
CA LEU A 200 17.73 11.23 -13.71
C LEU A 200 16.92 11.49 -12.43
N SER A 201 15.94 12.40 -12.47
CA SER A 201 15.12 12.75 -11.31
C SER A 201 14.23 11.59 -10.86
N PHE A 202 13.82 11.62 -9.58
CA PHE A 202 12.85 10.64 -9.07
C PHE A 202 11.46 10.80 -9.73
N THR A 203 11.10 12.01 -10.16
CA THR A 203 9.84 12.27 -10.86
C THR A 203 9.80 11.60 -12.23
N THR A 204 10.93 11.57 -12.94
CA THR A 204 11.08 10.81 -14.19
C THR A 204 10.96 9.31 -13.93
N MET A 205 11.64 8.79 -12.90
CA MET A 205 11.51 7.37 -12.53
C MET A 205 10.08 7.00 -12.15
N ALA A 206 9.39 7.82 -11.36
CA ALA A 206 8.00 7.60 -10.99
C ALA A 206 7.07 7.57 -12.21
N ALA A 207 7.24 8.51 -13.16
CA ALA A 207 6.45 8.50 -14.38
C ALA A 207 6.71 7.26 -15.25
N VAL A 208 7.96 6.78 -15.33
CA VAL A 208 8.28 5.52 -16.01
C VAL A 208 7.70 4.30 -15.28
N MET A 209 7.73 4.27 -13.94
CA MET A 209 7.06 3.22 -13.15
C MET A 209 5.54 3.20 -13.39
N SER A 210 4.89 4.36 -13.46
CA SER A 210 3.46 4.46 -13.79
C SER A 210 3.14 3.89 -15.18
N LEU A 211 4.00 4.13 -16.17
CA LEU A 211 3.87 3.53 -17.50
C LEU A 211 4.08 2.01 -17.47
N ALA A 212 5.07 1.53 -16.71
CA ALA A 212 5.32 0.10 -16.53
C ALA A 212 4.10 -0.60 -15.89
N ALA A 213 3.54 -0.03 -14.82
CA ALA A 213 2.35 -0.56 -14.15
C ALA A 213 1.12 -0.59 -15.08
N HIS A 214 0.93 0.46 -15.89
CA HIS A 214 -0.17 0.50 -16.86
C HIS A 214 0.01 -0.52 -18.00
N ALA A 215 1.22 -0.69 -18.51
CA ALA A 215 1.52 -1.76 -19.47
C ALA A 215 1.23 -3.14 -18.87
N LEU A 216 1.52 -3.34 -17.59
CA LEU A 216 1.21 -4.59 -16.89
C LEU A 216 -0.30 -4.82 -16.75
N TRP A 217 -1.07 -3.82 -16.29
CA TRP A 217 -2.52 -3.95 -16.15
C TRP A 217 -3.25 -4.15 -17.49
N THR A 218 -2.68 -3.67 -18.59
CA THR A 218 -3.21 -3.86 -19.95
C THR A 218 -2.76 -5.17 -20.61
N GLY A 219 -2.00 -6.02 -19.90
CA GLY A 219 -1.49 -7.29 -20.40
C GLY A 219 -0.34 -7.16 -21.41
N ASN A 220 0.29 -5.98 -21.49
CA ASN A 220 1.40 -5.73 -22.40
C ASN A 220 2.75 -5.90 -21.70
N HIS A 221 3.10 -7.15 -21.39
CA HIS A 221 4.32 -7.51 -20.66
C HIS A 221 5.61 -7.04 -21.35
N ALA A 222 5.62 -7.02 -22.69
CA ALA A 222 6.78 -6.56 -23.46
C ALA A 222 7.09 -5.08 -23.20
N PHE A 223 6.06 -4.23 -23.24
CA PHE A 223 6.23 -2.80 -22.94
C PHE A 223 6.54 -2.56 -21.46
N ALA A 224 5.92 -3.32 -20.55
CA ALA A 224 6.25 -3.26 -19.12
C ALA A 224 7.75 -3.54 -18.89
N ARG A 225 8.29 -4.58 -19.55
CA ARG A 225 9.71 -4.92 -19.52
C ARG A 225 10.60 -3.81 -20.09
N TYR A 226 10.23 -3.19 -21.22
CA TYR A 226 10.99 -2.06 -21.77
C TYR A 226 11.05 -0.87 -20.81
N HIS A 227 9.96 -0.56 -20.11
CA HIS A 227 9.95 0.50 -19.11
C HIS A 227 10.87 0.20 -17.93
N VAL A 228 10.88 -1.04 -17.42
CA VAL A 228 11.80 -1.44 -16.32
C VAL A 228 13.26 -1.44 -16.77
N GLU A 229 13.57 -1.89 -17.98
CA GLU A 229 14.95 -1.80 -18.49
C GLU A 229 15.39 -0.33 -18.64
N GLY A 230 14.47 0.54 -19.05
CA GLY A 230 14.66 1.99 -19.01
C GLY A 230 14.95 2.51 -17.60
N LEU A 231 14.18 2.08 -16.58
CA LEU A 231 14.43 2.42 -15.18
C LEU A 231 15.81 1.97 -14.72
N ARG A 232 16.20 0.73 -15.04
CA ARG A 232 17.53 0.20 -14.74
C ARG A 232 18.63 1.05 -15.38
N ARG A 233 18.44 1.48 -16.63
CA ARG A 233 19.39 2.38 -17.29
C ARG A 233 19.51 3.73 -16.56
N ILE A 234 18.39 4.32 -16.13
CA ILE A 234 18.39 5.57 -15.37
C ILE A 234 19.10 5.38 -14.02
N VAL A 235 18.84 4.29 -13.29
CA VAL A 235 19.52 3.95 -12.03
C VAL A 235 21.03 3.85 -12.24
N ASN A 236 21.47 3.14 -13.28
CA ASN A 236 22.89 2.98 -13.60
C ASN A 236 23.55 4.32 -13.94
N LEU A 237 22.89 5.16 -14.74
CA LEU A 237 23.39 6.50 -15.09
C LEU A 237 23.47 7.44 -13.88
N ARG A 238 22.65 7.20 -12.85
CA ARG A 238 22.70 7.95 -11.58
C ARG A 238 23.81 7.49 -10.64
N GLY A 239 24.56 6.45 -11.01
CA GLY A 239 25.65 5.88 -10.21
C GLY A 239 25.33 4.53 -9.58
N GLY A 240 24.23 3.89 -9.99
CA GLY A 240 23.84 2.56 -9.53
C GLY A 240 22.95 2.56 -8.28
N VAL A 241 22.58 1.37 -7.84
CA VAL A 241 21.62 1.12 -6.75
C VAL A 241 22.04 1.79 -5.43
N ASP A 242 23.33 1.80 -5.11
CA ASP A 242 23.84 2.35 -3.85
C ASP A 242 23.54 3.84 -3.67
N THR A 243 23.39 4.60 -4.77
CA THR A 243 23.03 6.02 -4.73
C THR A 243 21.62 6.29 -4.20
N PHE A 244 20.79 5.24 -4.12
CA PHE A 244 19.42 5.31 -3.60
C PHE A 244 19.30 4.85 -2.14
N LYS A 245 20.40 4.49 -1.46
CA LYS A 245 20.35 4.14 -0.02
C LYS A 245 19.82 5.28 0.86
N VAL A 246 19.95 6.53 0.40
CA VAL A 246 19.35 7.72 1.03
C VAL A 246 17.85 7.89 0.75
N HIS A 247 17.31 7.11 -0.19
CA HIS A 247 15.89 7.07 -0.58
C HIS A 247 15.38 5.63 -0.67
N PRO A 248 15.44 4.84 0.42
CA PRO A 248 15.18 3.39 0.38
C PRO A 248 13.77 3.04 -0.08
N LYS A 249 12.75 3.84 0.28
CA LYS A 249 11.39 3.68 -0.25
C LYS A 249 11.31 3.76 -1.78
N LEU A 250 12.00 4.71 -2.43
CA LEU A 250 11.98 4.83 -3.88
C LEU A 250 12.62 3.59 -4.53
N LEU A 251 13.77 3.16 -3.99
CA LEU A 251 14.45 1.98 -4.50
C LEU A 251 13.62 0.71 -4.32
N MET A 252 12.95 0.57 -3.17
CA MET A 252 12.03 -0.54 -2.91
C MET A 252 10.89 -0.59 -3.94
N GLU A 253 10.31 0.55 -4.31
CA GLU A 253 9.27 0.59 -5.33
C GLU A 253 9.80 0.27 -6.74
N ILE A 254 11.03 0.69 -7.06
CA ILE A 254 11.70 0.28 -8.32
C ILE A 254 11.88 -1.25 -8.36
N PHE A 255 12.36 -1.85 -7.27
CA PHE A 255 12.53 -3.30 -7.19
C PHE A 255 11.22 -4.06 -7.21
N ARG A 256 10.19 -3.60 -6.49
CA ARG A 256 8.85 -4.17 -6.57
C ARG A 256 8.30 -4.11 -7.99
N CYS A 257 8.55 -3.00 -8.70
CA CYS A 257 8.18 -2.84 -10.10
C CYS A 257 8.77 -3.96 -10.98
N ASP A 258 10.10 -4.14 -10.89
CA ASP A 258 10.84 -5.16 -11.64
C ASP A 258 10.42 -6.60 -11.26
N ILE A 259 10.39 -6.91 -9.96
CA ILE A 259 10.02 -8.21 -9.41
C ILE A 259 8.61 -8.60 -9.85
N GLY A 260 7.64 -7.70 -9.72
CA GLY A 260 6.27 -8.02 -10.05
C GLY A 260 6.03 -8.20 -11.54
N ILE A 261 6.74 -7.46 -12.40
CA ILE A 261 6.72 -7.70 -13.85
C ILE A 261 7.33 -9.06 -14.20
N ALA A 262 8.43 -9.45 -13.55
CA ALA A 262 9.04 -10.76 -13.73
C ALA A 262 8.09 -11.90 -13.34
N LEU A 263 7.43 -11.79 -12.18
CA LEU A 263 6.48 -12.79 -11.67
C LEU A 263 5.22 -12.93 -12.52
N GLU A 264 4.69 -11.81 -12.99
CA GLU A 264 3.47 -11.79 -13.78
C GLU A 264 3.72 -12.34 -15.20
N SER A 265 4.84 -11.97 -15.82
CA SER A 265 5.21 -12.42 -17.18
C SER A 265 5.96 -13.75 -17.25
N GLY A 266 6.46 -14.27 -16.12
CA GLY A 266 7.34 -15.44 -16.06
C GLY A 266 8.74 -15.18 -16.63
N SER A 267 9.11 -13.91 -16.82
CA SER A 267 10.42 -13.51 -17.35
C SER A 267 11.45 -13.35 -16.23
N ARG A 268 12.73 -13.24 -16.59
CA ARG A 268 13.77 -12.88 -15.61
C ARG A 268 13.63 -11.40 -15.25
N CYS A 269 13.90 -11.07 -13.99
CA CYS A 269 14.10 -9.68 -13.57
C CYS A 269 15.10 -8.94 -14.48
N SER A 270 14.99 -7.62 -14.57
CA SER A 270 15.99 -6.77 -15.22
C SER A 270 17.19 -6.54 -14.30
N PHE A 271 16.97 -6.30 -13.01
CA PHE A 271 18.06 -6.17 -12.05
C PHE A 271 18.55 -7.54 -11.59
N PHE A 272 19.86 -7.68 -11.35
CA PHE A 272 20.48 -8.90 -10.81
C PHE A 272 20.16 -10.19 -11.61
N SER A 273 19.89 -10.04 -12.91
CA SER A 273 19.35 -11.10 -13.79
C SER A 273 20.35 -12.18 -14.17
N SER A 274 21.63 -11.84 -14.06
CA SER A 274 22.77 -12.73 -14.24
C SER A 274 23.82 -12.35 -13.18
N PRO A 275 23.70 -12.90 -11.96
CA PRO A 275 24.64 -12.61 -10.89
C PRO A 275 26.05 -12.89 -11.37
N SER A 276 26.89 -11.86 -11.36
CA SER A 276 28.30 -11.95 -11.73
C SER A 276 29.11 -11.17 -10.71
N ALA A 277 30.44 -11.27 -10.77
CA ALA A 277 31.30 -10.46 -9.90
C ALA A 277 30.99 -8.95 -9.98
N ASN A 278 30.41 -8.48 -11.09
CA ASN A 278 30.09 -7.07 -11.33
C ASN A 278 28.64 -6.69 -10.96
N GLU A 279 27.76 -7.67 -10.73
CA GLU A 279 26.38 -7.45 -10.29
C GLU A 279 25.96 -8.61 -9.36
N PRO A 280 26.56 -8.71 -8.16
CA PRO A 280 26.18 -9.73 -7.20
C PRO A 280 24.77 -9.45 -6.66
N TYR A 281 24.11 -10.50 -6.18
CA TYR A 281 22.88 -10.30 -5.42
C TYR A 281 23.14 -9.42 -4.18
N PRO A 282 22.16 -8.59 -3.76
CA PRO A 282 22.24 -7.84 -2.53
C PRO A 282 22.57 -8.73 -1.32
N ALA A 283 23.37 -8.23 -0.38
CA ALA A 283 23.67 -8.95 0.84
C ALA A 283 22.40 -9.17 1.67
N PHE A 284 22.35 -10.27 2.43
CA PHE A 284 21.28 -10.47 3.41
C PHE A 284 21.37 -9.41 4.51
N PRO A 285 20.22 -8.93 5.04
CA PRO A 285 20.22 -8.00 6.16
C PRO A 285 20.83 -8.65 7.40
N ASP A 286 21.59 -7.88 8.18
CA ASP A 286 22.01 -8.30 9.52
C ASP A 286 20.87 -8.06 10.52
N LEU A 287 20.08 -9.12 10.75
CA LEU A 287 18.94 -9.08 11.67
C LEU A 287 19.33 -9.37 13.11
N LYS A 288 20.56 -9.85 13.39
CA LYS A 288 20.98 -10.28 14.73
C LYS A 288 20.84 -9.18 15.78
N PRO A 289 21.29 -7.93 15.56
CA PRO A 289 21.16 -6.89 16.59
C PRO A 289 19.71 -6.58 16.95
N LEU A 290 18.79 -6.73 15.99
CA LEU A 290 17.36 -6.50 16.21
C LEU A 290 16.70 -7.68 16.91
N LEU A 291 17.15 -8.90 16.65
CA LEU A 291 16.67 -10.11 17.32
C LEU A 291 17.16 -10.21 18.77
N GLU A 292 18.36 -9.70 19.08
CA GLU A 292 18.88 -9.64 20.47
C GLU A 292 17.99 -8.79 21.39
N LEU A 293 17.22 -7.84 20.83
CA LEU A 293 16.22 -7.06 21.59
C LEU A 293 15.07 -7.92 22.13
N GLN A 294 14.85 -9.13 21.59
CA GLN A 294 13.84 -10.06 22.08
C GLN A 294 14.24 -10.70 23.43
N GLY A 295 15.49 -10.54 23.86
CA GLY A 295 16.04 -11.17 25.06
C GLY A 295 16.70 -12.54 24.78
N PRO A 296 17.20 -13.23 25.82
CA PRO A 296 17.83 -14.53 25.66
C PRO A 296 16.85 -15.56 25.10
N ALA A 297 17.19 -16.17 23.97
CA ALA A 297 16.37 -17.15 23.28
C ALA A 297 16.01 -18.32 24.21
N THR A 298 14.72 -18.49 24.53
CA THR A 298 14.23 -19.61 25.35
C THR A 298 14.08 -20.94 24.60
N ALA A 299 14.61 -21.08 23.38
CA ALA A 299 14.69 -22.36 22.68
C ALA A 299 15.75 -22.34 21.57
N PRO A 300 16.37 -23.49 21.22
CA PRO A 300 17.13 -23.62 19.98
C PRO A 300 16.21 -23.25 18.80
N SER A 301 16.73 -22.44 17.87
CA SER A 301 16.01 -21.95 16.68
C SER A 301 15.27 -23.09 15.97
N PRO A 302 13.92 -23.19 16.05
CA PRO A 302 13.13 -24.28 15.45
C PRO A 302 13.06 -24.21 13.91
N TYR A 303 13.85 -23.32 13.31
CA TYR A 303 13.69 -22.85 11.94
C TYR A 303 14.67 -23.46 10.94
N GLN A 304 15.49 -24.43 11.35
CA GLN A 304 16.41 -25.10 10.44
C GLN A 304 15.66 -26.10 9.57
N LEU A 305 15.38 -25.70 8.34
CA LEU A 305 14.76 -26.54 7.32
C LEU A 305 15.50 -27.87 7.12
N GLY A 306 16.84 -27.86 7.20
CA GLY A 306 17.69 -29.05 7.10
C GLY A 306 17.56 -30.06 8.25
N LEU A 307 16.84 -29.74 9.32
CA LEU A 307 16.46 -30.74 10.34
C LEU A 307 15.27 -31.60 9.90
N PHE A 308 14.54 -31.16 8.88
CA PHE A 308 13.29 -31.78 8.44
C PHE A 308 13.37 -32.31 7.02
N VAL A 309 14.15 -31.66 6.15
CA VAL A 309 14.27 -32.02 4.74
C VAL A 309 15.74 -32.28 4.42
N ASP A 310 16.04 -33.48 3.96
CA ASP A 310 17.36 -33.87 3.50
C ASP A 310 17.69 -33.21 2.14
N ASP A 311 18.98 -32.93 1.90
CA ASP A 311 19.52 -32.44 0.61
C ASP A 311 18.94 -31.10 0.11
N VAL A 312 18.61 -30.20 1.03
CA VAL A 312 18.21 -28.83 0.68
C VAL A 312 19.42 -28.00 0.28
N ALA A 313 19.35 -27.35 -0.88
CA ALA A 313 20.42 -26.48 -1.36
C ALA A 313 20.80 -25.39 -0.34
N ASP A 314 22.09 -25.19 -0.10
CA ASP A 314 22.61 -24.29 0.94
C ASP A 314 22.03 -22.86 0.85
N GLU A 315 21.94 -22.32 -0.36
CA GLU A 315 21.41 -20.97 -0.56
C GLU A 315 19.91 -20.91 -0.25
N LEU A 316 19.13 -21.96 -0.56
CA LEU A 316 17.71 -22.03 -0.23
C LEU A 316 17.50 -22.15 1.29
N SER A 317 18.31 -22.98 1.95
CA SER A 317 18.36 -23.07 3.42
C SER A 317 18.68 -21.72 4.05
N ARG A 318 19.60 -20.95 3.47
CA ARG A 318 19.95 -19.61 3.96
C ARG A 318 18.81 -18.61 3.79
N ILE A 319 18.10 -18.63 2.66
CA ILE A 319 16.94 -17.75 2.44
C ILE A 319 15.83 -18.10 3.43
N TRP A 320 15.58 -19.39 3.68
CA TRP A 320 14.61 -19.84 4.68
C TRP A 320 14.95 -19.30 6.08
N GLU A 321 16.22 -19.40 6.49
CA GLU A 321 16.68 -18.90 7.79
C GLU A 321 16.47 -17.38 7.92
N ILE A 322 16.87 -16.61 6.91
CA ILE A 322 16.69 -15.15 6.90
C ILE A 322 15.21 -14.78 6.92
N MET A 323 14.37 -15.47 6.14
CA MET A 323 12.93 -15.21 6.13
C MET A 323 12.29 -15.55 7.48
N SER A 324 12.72 -16.63 8.13
CA SER A 324 12.28 -16.98 9.48
C SER A 324 12.67 -15.91 10.51
N GLN A 325 13.93 -15.47 10.49
CA GLN A 325 14.41 -14.37 11.33
C GLN A 325 13.59 -13.10 11.10
N PHE A 326 13.29 -12.78 9.84
CA PHE A 326 12.44 -11.66 9.48
C PHE A 326 11.00 -11.82 10.01
N CYS A 327 10.38 -12.99 9.87
CA CYS A 327 9.06 -13.28 10.43
C CYS A 327 9.03 -13.11 11.96
N SER A 328 10.03 -13.65 12.66
CA SER A 328 10.18 -13.50 14.11
C SER A 328 10.29 -12.03 14.50
N LEU A 329 11.17 -11.29 13.82
CA LEU A 329 11.37 -9.86 14.05
C LEU A 329 10.08 -9.06 13.84
N ILE A 330 9.36 -9.30 12.73
CA ILE A 330 8.11 -8.61 12.43
C ILE A 330 7.04 -8.90 13.48
N ASN A 331 6.85 -10.15 13.88
CA ASN A 331 5.88 -10.49 14.92
C ASN A 331 6.24 -9.82 16.26
N PHE A 332 7.53 -9.80 16.63
CA PHE A 332 8.00 -9.12 17.83
C PHE A 332 7.74 -7.61 17.80
N VAL A 333 8.07 -6.92 16.71
CA VAL A 333 7.85 -5.46 16.64
C VAL A 333 6.37 -5.11 16.53
N ALA A 334 5.55 -5.99 15.94
CA ALA A 334 4.09 -5.83 15.93
C ALA A 334 3.52 -5.90 17.36
N ASP A 335 3.94 -6.90 18.15
CA ASP A 335 3.47 -7.09 19.53
C ASP A 335 3.97 -6.01 20.49
N SER A 336 5.17 -5.47 20.24
CA SER A 336 5.79 -4.44 21.07
C SER A 336 5.54 -2.99 20.60
N GLU A 337 4.71 -2.81 19.57
CA GLU A 337 4.44 -1.52 18.91
C GLU A 337 5.73 -0.79 18.44
N GLN A 338 6.79 -1.54 18.19
CA GLN A 338 8.05 -1.04 17.65
C GLN A 338 8.04 -1.05 16.12
N ARG A 339 9.08 -0.46 15.53
CA ARG A 339 9.22 -0.40 14.07
C ARG A 339 10.66 -0.62 13.63
N ILE A 340 10.83 -1.33 12.52
CA ILE A 340 12.11 -1.48 11.84
C ILE A 340 12.29 -0.40 10.76
N SER A 341 13.52 -0.21 10.29
CA SER A 341 13.84 0.79 9.27
C SER A 341 13.36 0.39 7.86
N GLU A 342 13.15 1.39 6.99
CA GLU A 342 12.90 1.15 5.55
C GLU A 342 14.06 0.39 4.88
N VAL A 343 15.30 0.58 5.35
CA VAL A 343 16.50 -0.08 4.83
C VAL A 343 16.46 -1.57 5.11
N THR A 344 16.10 -1.97 6.34
CA THR A 344 15.96 -3.39 6.72
C THR A 344 14.93 -4.10 5.84
N LEU A 345 13.79 -3.44 5.57
CA LEU A 345 12.79 -3.99 4.66
C LEU A 345 13.31 -4.09 3.23
N LEU A 346 13.94 -3.04 2.70
CA LEU A 346 14.53 -3.02 1.36
C LEU A 346 15.57 -4.15 1.18
N GLU A 347 16.45 -4.35 2.15
CA GLU A 347 17.45 -5.41 2.15
C GLU A 347 16.80 -6.80 2.17
N ALA A 348 15.77 -7.01 2.99
CA ALA A 348 15.02 -8.25 2.99
C ALA A 348 14.34 -8.52 1.63
N VAL A 349 13.60 -7.55 1.09
CA VAL A 349 12.92 -7.65 -0.21
C VAL A 349 13.93 -8.02 -1.31
N SER A 350 15.01 -7.25 -1.41
CA SER A 350 15.96 -7.38 -2.52
C SER A 350 16.85 -8.63 -2.41
N SER A 351 17.29 -8.99 -1.21
CA SER A 351 18.15 -10.18 -1.02
C SER A 351 17.38 -11.49 -1.21
N ILE A 352 16.11 -11.55 -0.82
CA ILE A 352 15.27 -12.75 -0.88
C ILE A 352 14.64 -12.92 -2.26
N MET A 353 13.90 -11.91 -2.75
CA MET A 353 13.07 -12.06 -3.95
C MET A 353 13.91 -12.33 -5.20
N TYR A 354 14.99 -11.58 -5.40
CA TYR A 354 15.85 -11.74 -6.59
C TYR A 354 16.54 -13.10 -6.64
N ARG A 355 16.94 -13.66 -5.48
CA ARG A 355 17.51 -15.01 -5.41
C ARG A 355 16.48 -16.09 -5.71
N LEU A 356 15.30 -16.02 -5.08
CA LEU A 356 14.24 -17.01 -5.30
C LEU A 356 13.74 -17.05 -6.75
N ILE A 357 13.68 -15.90 -7.41
CA ILE A 357 13.31 -15.80 -8.83
C ILE A 357 14.45 -16.28 -9.75
N GLY A 358 15.71 -16.06 -9.36
CA GLY A 358 16.87 -16.49 -10.15
C GLY A 358 17.19 -17.98 -10.04
N MET A 359 16.83 -18.61 -8.92
CA MET A 359 17.02 -20.04 -8.68
C MET A 359 16.13 -20.91 -9.59
N LYS A 360 16.65 -22.06 -9.98
CA LYS A 360 15.93 -23.10 -10.72
C LYS A 360 16.31 -24.47 -10.18
N PHE A 361 15.30 -25.27 -9.90
CA PHE A 361 15.46 -26.68 -9.57
C PHE A 361 14.58 -27.51 -10.51
N ASP A 362 14.84 -28.82 -10.56
CA ASP A 362 14.02 -29.73 -11.36
C ASP A 362 12.62 -29.84 -10.76
N ALA A 363 11.59 -29.86 -11.62
CA ALA A 363 10.22 -30.04 -11.20
C ALA A 363 10.04 -31.39 -10.47
N GLY A 364 9.25 -31.39 -9.40
CA GLY A 364 9.06 -32.59 -8.57
C GLY A 364 10.24 -32.88 -7.63
N THR A 365 11.06 -31.89 -7.29
CA THR A 365 12.07 -32.01 -6.23
C THR A 365 11.65 -31.25 -4.97
N ASN A 366 12.17 -31.66 -3.80
CA ASN A 366 11.96 -30.93 -2.55
C ASN A 366 12.46 -29.48 -2.65
N ASN A 367 13.60 -29.27 -3.30
CA ASN A 367 14.18 -27.94 -3.51
C ASN A 367 13.24 -27.03 -4.32
N GLU A 368 12.63 -27.54 -5.40
CA GLU A 368 11.67 -26.76 -6.18
C GLU A 368 10.40 -26.45 -5.39
N ALA A 369 9.87 -27.43 -4.66
CA ALA A 369 8.69 -27.23 -3.83
C ALA A 369 8.89 -26.15 -2.76
N ILE A 370 10.04 -26.20 -2.07
CA ILE A 370 10.42 -25.22 -1.04
C ILE A 370 10.68 -23.85 -1.68
N ARG A 371 11.37 -23.79 -2.82
CA ARG A 371 11.61 -22.53 -3.54
C ARG A 371 10.31 -21.86 -3.95
N LEU A 372 9.37 -22.60 -4.54
CA LEU A 372 8.05 -22.11 -4.94
C LEU A 372 7.24 -21.67 -3.70
N GLY A 373 7.22 -22.49 -2.65
CA GLY A 373 6.68 -22.17 -1.32
C GLY A 373 7.15 -20.83 -0.79
N LEU A 374 8.47 -20.69 -0.72
CA LEU A 374 9.13 -19.51 -0.17
C LEU A 374 8.93 -18.28 -1.06
N LEU A 375 8.87 -18.45 -2.39
CA LEU A 375 8.57 -17.37 -3.32
C LEU A 375 7.12 -16.87 -3.16
N ALA A 376 6.15 -17.80 -3.10
CA ALA A 376 4.74 -17.46 -2.88
C ALA A 376 4.54 -16.75 -1.54
N PHE A 377 5.11 -17.29 -0.47
CA PHE A 377 5.10 -16.65 0.86
C PHE A 377 5.81 -15.29 0.84
N SER A 378 6.93 -15.15 0.16
CA SER A 378 7.63 -13.86 0.08
C SER A 378 6.82 -12.82 -0.72
N CYS A 379 6.04 -13.23 -1.73
CA CYS A 379 5.08 -12.35 -2.40
C CYS A 379 4.02 -11.81 -1.42
N SER A 380 3.48 -12.63 -0.51
CA SER A 380 2.53 -12.13 0.50
C SER A 380 3.17 -11.23 1.55
N VAL A 381 4.48 -11.26 1.73
CA VAL A 381 5.12 -10.33 2.67
C VAL A 381 5.52 -9.04 1.97
N PHE A 382 6.09 -9.15 0.78
CA PHE A 382 6.79 -8.06 0.10
C PHE A 382 6.02 -7.44 -1.08
N LEU A 383 5.08 -8.16 -1.69
CA LEU A 383 4.45 -7.81 -2.96
C LEU A 383 2.93 -8.06 -2.97
N GLN A 384 2.17 -7.14 -2.37
CA GLN A 384 0.70 -7.21 -2.24
C GLN A 384 -0.08 -6.85 -3.52
N TRP A 385 0.51 -7.09 -4.69
CA TRP A 385 -0.02 -6.65 -5.98
C TRP A 385 -1.29 -7.36 -6.43
N GLN A 386 -1.57 -8.54 -5.88
CA GLN A 386 -2.86 -9.23 -6.08
C GLN A 386 -4.06 -8.39 -5.61
N ARG A 387 -3.85 -7.54 -4.59
CA ARG A 387 -4.86 -6.57 -4.14
C ARG A 387 -5.10 -5.43 -5.14
N LEU A 388 -4.22 -5.29 -6.13
CA LEU A 388 -4.35 -4.38 -7.28
C LEU A 388 -4.73 -5.13 -8.57
N GLY A 389 -5.35 -6.32 -8.45
CA GLY A 389 -5.89 -7.06 -9.59
C GLY A 389 -4.85 -7.75 -10.47
N LEU A 390 -3.57 -7.77 -10.07
CA LEU A 390 -2.52 -8.52 -10.76
C LEU A 390 -2.54 -9.99 -10.33
N SER A 391 -2.12 -10.89 -11.21
CA SER A 391 -1.95 -12.31 -10.90
C SER A 391 -0.50 -12.74 -11.18
N PHE A 392 -0.13 -13.95 -10.80
CA PHE A 392 1.19 -14.52 -11.10
C PHE A 392 1.03 -15.86 -11.85
N PRO A 393 0.49 -15.87 -13.09
CA PRO A 393 0.06 -17.12 -13.73
C PRO A 393 1.15 -18.19 -13.81
N PRO A 394 2.42 -17.87 -14.16
CA PRO A 394 3.49 -18.88 -14.19
C PRO A 394 3.77 -19.48 -12.81
N LEU A 395 3.77 -18.65 -11.75
CA LEU A 395 3.95 -19.11 -10.38
C LEU A 395 2.78 -19.98 -9.94
N VAL A 396 1.53 -19.55 -10.19
CA VAL A 396 0.32 -20.30 -9.85
C VAL A 396 0.32 -21.67 -10.53
N SER A 397 0.68 -21.73 -11.81
CA SER A 397 0.76 -22.99 -12.56
C SER A 397 1.82 -23.91 -11.96
N ALA A 398 3.05 -23.43 -11.80
CA ALA A 398 4.15 -24.23 -11.27
C ALA A 398 3.86 -24.72 -9.83
N PHE A 399 3.23 -23.89 -9.01
CA PHE A 399 2.85 -24.25 -7.64
C PHE A 399 1.75 -25.31 -7.62
N ARG A 400 0.76 -25.22 -8.51
CA ARG A 400 -0.29 -26.25 -8.65
C ARG A 400 0.30 -27.60 -9.03
N ASP A 401 1.17 -27.62 -10.04
CA ASP A 401 1.83 -28.84 -10.52
C ASP A 401 2.72 -29.46 -9.42
N CYS A 402 3.38 -28.60 -8.63
CA CYS A 402 4.16 -29.02 -7.47
C CYS A 402 3.28 -29.67 -6.39
N LEU A 403 2.17 -29.05 -6.00
CA LEU A 403 1.27 -29.60 -4.99
C LEU A 403 0.62 -30.91 -5.46
N ALA A 404 0.32 -31.04 -6.75
CA ALA A 404 -0.24 -32.28 -7.32
C ALA A 404 0.72 -33.48 -7.17
N THR A 405 2.02 -33.24 -7.05
CA THR A 405 3.06 -34.27 -6.91
C THR A 405 3.63 -34.38 -5.50
N ILE A 406 3.13 -33.59 -4.53
CA ILE A 406 3.70 -33.48 -3.19
C ILE A 406 3.75 -34.81 -2.43
N ASP A 407 2.76 -35.69 -2.61
CA ASP A 407 2.72 -37.00 -1.94
C ASP A 407 3.75 -37.99 -2.50
N SER A 408 4.26 -37.74 -3.71
CA SER A 408 5.40 -38.50 -4.26
C SER A 408 6.74 -37.99 -3.73
N LEU A 409 6.75 -36.78 -3.16
CA LEU A 409 7.91 -36.27 -2.43
C LEU A 409 7.89 -36.83 -1.01
N GLN A 410 9.06 -37.20 -0.49
CA GLN A 410 9.22 -37.53 0.93
C GLN A 410 9.23 -36.26 1.79
N MET A 411 8.28 -35.36 1.54
CA MET A 411 8.16 -34.08 2.22
C MET A 411 7.56 -34.28 3.62
N PRO A 412 8.14 -33.69 4.67
CA PRO A 412 7.55 -33.75 6.02
C PRO A 412 6.12 -33.20 6.03
N PRO A 413 5.16 -33.86 6.69
CA PRO A 413 3.75 -33.43 6.71
C PRO A 413 3.57 -31.96 7.11
N ARG A 414 4.36 -31.48 8.08
CA ARG A 414 4.33 -30.07 8.53
C ARG A 414 4.72 -29.06 7.44
N ILE A 415 5.65 -29.42 6.55
CA ILE A 415 6.09 -28.56 5.44
C ILE A 415 5.07 -28.65 4.31
N ALA A 416 4.58 -29.85 4.00
CA ALA A 416 3.50 -30.02 3.03
C ALA A 416 2.26 -29.21 3.43
N LEU A 417 1.82 -29.30 4.70
CA LEU A 417 0.71 -28.52 5.23
C LEU A 417 0.94 -27.00 5.11
N TRP A 418 2.17 -26.54 5.38
CA TRP A 418 2.54 -25.14 5.16
C TRP A 418 2.46 -24.73 3.68
N LEU A 419 2.95 -25.56 2.75
CA LEU A 419 2.87 -25.30 1.30
C LEU A 419 1.42 -25.21 0.81
N PHE A 420 0.56 -26.15 1.20
CA PHE A 420 -0.86 -26.11 0.86
C PHE A 420 -1.54 -24.85 1.42
N THR A 421 -1.23 -24.49 2.68
CA THR A 421 -1.77 -23.28 3.33
C THR A 421 -1.35 -22.01 2.59
N VAL A 422 -0.08 -21.90 2.23
CA VAL A 422 0.47 -20.77 1.46
C VAL A 422 -0.20 -20.68 0.09
N GLY A 423 -0.35 -21.82 -0.61
CA GLY A 423 -1.04 -21.88 -1.90
C GLY A 423 -2.48 -21.41 -1.82
N GLU A 424 -3.25 -21.94 -0.86
CA GLU A 424 -4.68 -21.63 -0.68
C GLU A 424 -4.92 -20.16 -0.29
N ILE A 425 -4.09 -19.60 0.58
CA ILE A 425 -4.24 -18.20 1.03
C ILE A 425 -3.87 -17.20 -0.07
N LEU A 426 -2.97 -17.56 -0.99
CA LEU A 426 -2.28 -16.59 -1.85
C LEU A 426 -2.47 -16.81 -3.35
N LEU A 427 -2.55 -18.05 -3.83
CA LEU A 427 -2.43 -18.37 -5.24
C LEU A 427 -3.73 -18.89 -5.84
N PHE A 428 -4.51 -19.62 -5.05
CA PHE A 428 -5.69 -20.32 -5.52
C PHE A 428 -6.98 -19.59 -5.20
N ASP A 429 -8.05 -19.99 -5.87
CA ASP A 429 -9.40 -19.48 -5.63
C ASP A 429 -10.40 -20.63 -5.51
N THR A 430 -11.68 -20.29 -5.33
CA THR A 430 -12.75 -21.27 -5.10
C THR A 430 -12.90 -22.33 -6.18
N ARG A 431 -12.29 -22.14 -7.37
CA ARG A 431 -12.27 -23.15 -8.44
C ARG A 431 -11.31 -24.30 -8.15
N ASP A 432 -10.34 -24.09 -7.25
CA ASP A 432 -9.36 -25.09 -6.82
C ASP A 432 -9.84 -25.87 -5.57
N ASP A 433 -10.89 -25.40 -4.87
CA ASP A 433 -11.42 -26.02 -3.64
C ASP A 433 -11.64 -27.53 -3.71
N TRP A 434 -12.08 -28.05 -4.86
CA TRP A 434 -12.49 -29.45 -5.03
C TRP A 434 -11.35 -30.46 -4.83
N TRP A 435 -10.11 -30.08 -5.12
CA TRP A 435 -8.93 -30.91 -4.89
C TRP A 435 -8.12 -30.44 -3.68
N LEU A 436 -8.12 -29.13 -3.44
CA LEU A 436 -7.27 -28.48 -2.46
C LEU A 436 -7.77 -28.69 -1.03
N LYS A 437 -9.07 -28.56 -0.77
CA LYS A 437 -9.64 -28.76 0.57
C LYS A 437 -9.51 -30.19 1.07
N PRO A 438 -9.83 -31.23 0.26
CA PRO A 438 -9.54 -32.61 0.65
C PRO A 438 -8.07 -32.86 0.96
N ALA A 439 -7.14 -32.33 0.16
CA ALA A 439 -5.71 -32.47 0.39
C ALA A 439 -5.27 -31.79 1.70
N LEU A 440 -5.74 -30.57 1.96
CA LEU A 440 -5.51 -29.86 3.22
C LEU A 440 -6.00 -30.66 4.43
N LEU A 441 -7.19 -31.25 4.37
CA LEU A 441 -7.74 -32.08 5.45
C LEU A 441 -6.87 -33.30 5.76
N VAL A 442 -6.36 -33.97 4.72
CA VAL A 442 -5.41 -35.07 4.89
C VAL A 442 -4.15 -34.59 5.61
N LYS A 443 -3.55 -33.47 5.16
CA LYS A 443 -2.34 -32.93 5.78
C LYS A 443 -2.55 -32.39 7.19
N MET A 444 -3.73 -31.85 7.49
CA MET A 444 -4.13 -31.47 8.85
C MET A 444 -4.23 -32.70 9.76
N SER A 445 -4.81 -33.80 9.28
CA SER A 445 -4.90 -35.07 10.01
C SER A 445 -3.52 -35.69 10.27
N GLU A 446 -2.63 -35.72 9.26
CA GLU A 446 -1.24 -36.18 9.40
C GLU A 446 -0.43 -35.37 10.43
N CYS A 447 -0.79 -34.10 10.63
CA CYS A 447 -0.18 -33.21 11.61
C CYS A 447 -0.96 -33.12 12.94
N GLU A 448 -2.00 -33.95 13.12
CA GLU A 448 -2.87 -33.98 14.31
C GLU A 448 -3.55 -32.63 14.65
N ILE A 449 -3.82 -31.81 13.64
CA ILE A 449 -4.43 -30.48 13.81
C ILE A 449 -5.95 -30.61 13.99
N ARG A 450 -6.47 -30.16 15.14
CA ARG A 450 -7.91 -30.19 15.47
C ARG A 450 -8.52 -28.80 15.64
N SER A 451 -7.68 -27.78 15.76
CA SER A 451 -8.09 -26.41 16.01
C SER A 451 -7.22 -25.40 15.25
N TRP A 452 -7.78 -24.21 15.02
CA TRP A 452 -7.02 -23.10 14.45
C TRP A 452 -5.79 -22.75 15.30
N SER A 453 -5.89 -22.83 16.63
CA SER A 453 -4.76 -22.58 17.53
C SER A 453 -3.58 -23.53 17.30
N GLU A 454 -3.84 -24.82 17.12
CA GLU A 454 -2.80 -25.82 16.81
C GLU A 454 -2.21 -25.57 15.42
N MET A 455 -3.07 -25.30 14.42
CA MET A 455 -2.65 -24.97 13.06
C MET A 455 -1.71 -23.76 13.06
N ARG A 456 -2.13 -22.68 13.71
CA ARG A 456 -1.36 -21.44 13.85
C ARG A 456 -0.03 -21.68 14.54
N HIS A 457 -0.01 -22.49 15.59
CA HIS A 457 1.25 -22.84 16.28
C HIS A 457 2.23 -23.56 15.34
N LEU A 458 1.74 -24.54 14.57
CA LEU A 458 2.55 -25.24 13.56
C LEU A 458 3.06 -24.28 12.47
N LEU A 459 2.20 -23.41 11.94
CA LEU A 459 2.58 -22.44 10.90
C LEU A 459 3.63 -21.46 11.43
N LYS A 460 3.50 -20.97 12.66
CA LYS A 460 4.51 -20.11 13.33
C LYS A 460 5.83 -20.81 13.62
N SER A 461 5.83 -22.14 13.77
CA SER A 461 7.06 -22.94 13.86
C SER A 461 7.82 -23.03 12.53
N ASN A 462 7.15 -22.69 11.42
CA ASN A 462 7.72 -22.57 10.09
C ASN A 462 7.87 -21.06 9.76
N LEU A 463 7.20 -20.60 8.70
CA LEU A 463 7.17 -19.20 8.31
C LEU A 463 5.74 -18.66 8.42
N TRP A 464 5.56 -17.69 9.30
CA TRP A 464 4.28 -17.05 9.53
C TRP A 464 4.44 -15.64 10.10
N ILE A 465 3.59 -14.73 9.65
CA ILE A 465 3.51 -13.36 10.15
C ILE A 465 2.06 -13.12 10.53
N ASP A 466 1.80 -12.95 11.81
CA ASP A 466 0.46 -12.90 12.39
C ASP A 466 -0.37 -11.79 11.72
N LEU A 467 0.22 -10.60 11.61
CA LEU A 467 -0.39 -9.41 11.01
C LEU A 467 -0.88 -9.62 9.57
N ILE A 468 -0.19 -10.46 8.78
CA ILE A 468 -0.51 -10.67 7.37
C ILE A 468 -1.41 -11.89 7.20
N HIS A 469 -1.12 -12.95 7.94
CA HIS A 469 -1.59 -14.29 7.59
C HIS A 469 -2.66 -14.85 8.52
N ASP A 470 -2.81 -14.35 9.77
CA ASP A 470 -3.78 -14.92 10.72
C ASP A 470 -5.22 -14.87 10.20
N SER A 471 -5.66 -13.69 9.73
CA SER A 471 -7.02 -13.51 9.24
C SER A 471 -7.34 -14.41 8.03
N PRO A 472 -6.55 -14.40 6.93
CA PRO A 472 -6.85 -15.28 5.81
C PRO A 472 -6.63 -16.77 6.16
N GLY A 473 -5.65 -17.11 7.00
CA GLY A 473 -5.40 -18.48 7.43
C GLY A 473 -6.55 -19.06 8.26
N GLN A 474 -7.13 -18.27 9.16
CA GLN A 474 -8.28 -18.71 9.95
C GLN A 474 -9.53 -18.89 9.07
N LEU A 475 -9.74 -18.00 8.10
CA LEU A 475 -10.83 -18.13 7.12
C LEU A 475 -10.68 -19.42 6.31
N MET A 476 -9.48 -19.68 5.80
CA MET A 476 -9.16 -20.92 5.10
C MET A 476 -9.45 -22.14 5.98
N PHE A 477 -8.92 -22.18 7.21
CA PHE A 477 -9.08 -23.29 8.14
C PHE A 477 -10.57 -23.58 8.39
N ASN A 478 -11.34 -22.56 8.72
CA ASN A 478 -12.77 -22.70 8.98
C ASN A 478 -13.52 -23.23 7.74
N SER A 479 -13.20 -22.71 6.56
CA SER A 479 -13.84 -23.14 5.31
C SER A 479 -13.47 -24.57 4.91
N THR A 480 -12.27 -25.03 5.28
CA THR A 480 -11.76 -26.37 4.99
C THR A 480 -12.40 -27.41 5.91
N VAL A 481 -12.50 -27.13 7.20
CA VAL A 481 -13.14 -28.04 8.17
C VAL A 481 -14.63 -28.25 7.83
N ILE A 482 -15.34 -27.19 7.42
CA ILE A 482 -16.77 -27.27 7.04
C ILE A 482 -16.98 -28.02 5.72
N TYR A 483 -15.97 -28.10 4.85
CA TYR A 483 -16.11 -28.70 3.52
C TYR A 483 -16.60 -30.16 3.54
N LEU A 484 -16.24 -30.92 4.58
CA LEU A 484 -16.67 -32.30 4.78
C LEU A 484 -18.13 -32.44 5.26
N ASP A 485 -18.68 -31.41 5.91
CA ASP A 485 -20.04 -31.41 6.45
C ASP A 485 -21.10 -31.08 5.38
N SER A 486 -20.68 -30.77 4.15
CA SER A 486 -21.60 -30.51 3.04
C SER A 486 -22.10 -31.82 2.40
N PRO A 487 -23.42 -32.07 2.34
CA PRO A 487 -24.02 -33.31 1.84
C PRO A 487 -23.81 -33.56 0.34
N THR A 488 -23.12 -32.66 -0.38
CA THR A 488 -22.88 -32.75 -1.83
C THR A 488 -21.57 -33.44 -2.21
N HIS A 489 -20.64 -33.64 -1.28
CA HIS A 489 -19.29 -34.15 -1.58
C HIS A 489 -18.97 -35.52 -0.96
N SER A 490 -19.80 -36.03 -0.04
CA SER A 490 -19.66 -37.37 0.55
C SER A 490 -19.64 -38.49 -0.51
N ASP A 491 -20.40 -38.32 -1.59
CA ASP A 491 -20.56 -39.35 -2.63
C ASP A 491 -19.40 -39.36 -3.64
N SER A 492 -18.64 -38.26 -3.74
CA SER A 492 -17.49 -38.14 -4.66
C SER A 492 -16.21 -38.77 -4.08
N ILE A 493 -16.08 -38.79 -2.75
CA ILE A 493 -14.88 -39.25 -2.05
C ILE A 493 -14.79 -40.79 -2.03
N VAL A 494 -15.93 -41.48 -2.01
CA VAL A 494 -15.98 -42.96 -2.10
C VAL A 494 -15.41 -43.47 -3.44
N ALA A 495 -15.55 -42.68 -4.52
CA ALA A 495 -15.01 -43.05 -5.83
C ALA A 495 -13.49 -42.89 -5.94
N ILE A 496 -12.88 -41.93 -5.23
CA ILE A 496 -11.43 -41.68 -5.27
C ILE A 496 -10.66 -42.66 -4.37
N GLY A 497 -11.26 -43.09 -3.25
CA GLY A 497 -10.69 -44.15 -2.39
C GLY A 497 -10.66 -45.53 -3.05
N ALA A 498 -11.62 -45.84 -3.93
CA ALA A 498 -11.70 -47.13 -4.62
C ALA A 498 -10.70 -47.26 -5.80
N ALA A 499 -10.23 -46.15 -6.37
CA ALA A 499 -9.30 -46.15 -7.50
C ALA A 499 -7.82 -46.35 -7.11
N LYS A 500 -7.49 -46.41 -5.81
CA LYS A 500 -6.13 -46.69 -5.29
C LYS A 500 -5.90 -48.16 -4.91
N VAL A 501 -6.82 -49.07 -5.24
CA VAL A 501 -6.64 -50.52 -5.04
C VAL A 501 -6.97 -51.26 -6.35
N VAL A 502 -6.13 -51.08 -7.38
CA VAL A 502 -5.80 -52.09 -8.41
C VAL A 502 -4.38 -51.83 -8.90
#